data_AF-K1UTQ3-F1
#
_entry.id   AF-K1UTQ3-F1
#
_cell.length_a   1.000
_cell.length_b   1.000
_cell.length_c   1.000
_cell.angle_alpha   90.00
_cell.angle_beta   90.00
_cell.angle_gamma   90.00
#
_symmetry.space_group_name_H-M   'P 1'
#
loop_
_entity.id
_entity.type
_entity.pdbx_description
1 polymer ?
#
loop_
_entity_poly.entity_id
_entity_poly.type
_entity_poly.pdbx_seq_one_letter_code
_entity_poly.pdbx_strand_id
1 'polypeptide(L)' 'HVRQTKKAIRKAFENAMAGNGFSLVEVVSTCNSGWKMSPVAANKWLEENMLPFYQLGDIKDLTKK' A
#
# COMPACT_ATOMS: atom_id res chain seq x y z
N HIS A 1 4.90 -6.71 -4.94
CA HIS A 1 4.38 -5.64 -4.06
C HIS A 1 5.35 -4.46 -3.88
N VAL A 2 6.62 -4.65 -3.48
CA VAL A 2 7.59 -3.55 -3.21
C VAL A 2 7.68 -2.45 -4.28
N ARG A 3 7.83 -2.81 -5.57
CA ARG A 3 7.95 -1.83 -6.67
C ARG A 3 6.70 -0.98 -6.84
N GLN A 4 5.51 -1.56 -6.65
CA GLN A 4 4.24 -0.85 -6.78
C GLN A 4 4.04 0.13 -5.63
N THR A 5 4.29 -0.31 -4.39
CA THR A 5 4.24 0.57 -3.21
C THR A 5 5.23 1.73 -3.34
N LYS A 6 6.47 1.46 -3.78
CA LYS A 6 7.47 2.53 -4.03
C LYS A 6 6.97 3.54 -5.06
N LYS A 7 6.33 3.08 -6.14
CA LYS A 7 5.76 3.95 -7.17
C LYS A 7 4.63 4.82 -6.60
N ALA A 8 3.73 4.24 -5.79
CA ALA A 8 2.63 4.97 -5.15
C ALA A 8 3.14 6.05 -4.19
N ILE A 9 4.10 5.72 -3.31
CA ILE A 9 4.71 6.68 -2.38
C ILE A 9 5.39 7.82 -3.15
N ARG A 10 6.19 7.48 -4.18
CA ARG A 10 6.85 8.50 -5.00
C ARG A 10 5.84 9.44 -5.65
N LYS A 11 4.78 8.88 -6.24
CA LYS A 11 3.72 9.66 -6.88
C LYS A 11 3.03 10.61 -5.90
N ALA A 12 2.77 10.17 -4.66
CA ALA A 12 2.16 11.02 -3.64
C ALA A 12 3.02 12.25 -3.31
N PHE A 13 4.34 12.07 -3.19
CA PHE A 13 5.26 13.19 -3.01
C PHE A 13 5.34 14.10 -4.23
N GLU A 14 5.43 13.53 -5.43
CA GLU A 14 5.44 14.31 -6.68
C GLU A 14 4.17 15.15 -6.83
N ASN A 15 3.00 14.61 -6.45
CA ASN A 15 1.74 15.36 -6.42
C ASN A 15 1.76 16.53 -5.43
N ALA A 16 2.26 16.30 -4.21
CA ALA A 16 2.37 17.36 -3.21
C ALA A 16 3.29 18.50 -3.69
N MET A 17 4.45 18.15 -4.28
CA MET A 17 5.41 19.11 -4.82
C MET A 17 4.87 19.89 -6.02
N ALA A 18 4.02 19.26 -6.84
CA ALA A 18 3.39 19.90 -7.99
C ALA A 18 2.18 20.79 -7.63
N GLY A 19 1.78 20.84 -6.35
CA GLY A 19 0.59 21.59 -5.93
C GLY A 19 -0.74 20.92 -6.29
N ASN A 20 -0.74 19.62 -6.62
CA ASN A 20 -1.94 18.86 -6.99
C ASN A 20 -2.83 18.50 -5.79
N GLY A 21 -2.50 18.99 -4.60
CA GLY A 21 -3.23 18.77 -3.37
C GLY A 21 -2.81 17.51 -2.61
N PHE A 22 -3.73 17.00 -1.81
CA PHE A 22 -3.49 15.90 -0.87
C PHE A 22 -3.47 14.54 -1.58
N SER A 23 -2.55 13.66 -1.14
CA SER A 23 -2.48 12.26 -1.56
C SER A 23 -2.48 11.36 -0.32
N LEU A 24 -3.32 10.32 -0.34
CA LEU A 24 -3.36 9.28 0.70
C LEU A 24 -2.77 7.98 0.13
N VAL A 25 -1.82 7.39 0.85
CA VAL A 25 -1.24 6.08 0.52
C VAL A 25 -1.44 5.17 1.72
N GLU A 26 -2.29 4.16 1.57
CA GLU A 26 -2.48 3.11 2.56
C GLU A 26 -1.55 1.93 2.26
N VAL A 27 -0.83 1.44 3.28
CA VAL A 27 0.07 0.29 3.15
C VAL A 27 -0.34 -0.78 4.14
N VAL A 28 -0.85 -1.89 3.60
CA VAL A 28 -1.17 -3.08 4.40
C VAL A 28 0.12 -3.79 4.79
N SER A 29 0.36 -3.97 6.08
CA SER A 29 1.55 -4.63 6.60
C SER A 29 1.23 -5.48 7.83
N THR A 30 1.99 -6.57 8.01
CA THR A 30 1.87 -7.42 9.20
C THR A 30 2.93 -7.06 10.23
N CYS A 31 2.57 -7.08 11.51
CA CYS A 31 3.54 -7.17 12.60
C CYS A 31 3.72 -8.65 12.99
N ASN A 32 4.66 -9.34 12.35
CA ASN A 32 4.88 -10.78 12.55
C ASN A 32 5.24 -11.12 14.02
N SER A 33 5.94 -10.21 14.72
CA SER A 33 6.23 -10.33 16.16
C SER A 33 4.94 -10.30 16.99
N GLY A 34 4.01 -9.39 16.67
CA GLY A 34 2.72 -9.29 17.35
C GLY A 34 1.84 -10.50 17.13
N TRP A 35 1.90 -11.09 15.94
CA TRP A 35 1.14 -12.30 15.60
C TRP A 35 1.84 -13.61 15.98
N LYS A 36 3.06 -13.54 16.51
CA LYS A 36 3.90 -14.70 16.84
C LYS A 36 4.08 -15.66 15.65
N MET A 37 4.24 -15.10 14.46
CA MET A 37 4.43 -15.84 13.21
C MET A 37 5.81 -15.57 12.62
N SER A 38 6.32 -16.50 11.82
CA SER A 38 7.48 -16.21 10.99
C SER A 38 7.12 -15.11 9.96
N PRO A 39 8.09 -14.28 9.53
CA PRO A 39 7.82 -13.24 8.54
C PRO A 39 7.16 -13.77 7.26
N VAL A 40 7.58 -14.94 6.81
CA VAL A 40 7.04 -15.58 5.59
C VAL A 40 5.59 -16.02 5.80
N ALA A 41 5.29 -16.65 6.95
CA ALA A 41 3.93 -17.10 7.25
C ALA A 41 2.96 -15.93 7.43
N ALA A 42 3.40 -14.83 8.05
CA ALA A 42 2.59 -13.63 8.23
C ALA A 42 2.22 -13.00 6.88
N ASN A 43 3.17 -12.89 5.95
CA ASN A 43 2.91 -12.37 4.60
C ASN A 43 1.89 -13.23 3.84
N LYS A 44 2.03 -14.56 3.90
CA LYS A 44 1.08 -15.47 3.25
C LYS A 44 -0.33 -15.31 3.84
N TRP A 45 -0.44 -15.20 5.16
CA TRP A 45 -1.72 -14.97 5.82
C TRP A 45 -2.35 -13.64 5.42
N LEU A 46 -1.56 -12.57 5.31
CA LEU A 46 -2.02 -11.26 4.82
C LEU A 46 -2.56 -11.34 3.39
N GLU A 47 -1.88 -12.06 2.50
CA GLU A 47 -2.33 -12.23 1.12
C GLU A 47 -3.68 -12.97 1.04
N GLU A 48 -3.86 -14.01 1.84
CA GLU A 48 -5.06 -14.85 1.84
C GLU A 48 -6.25 -14.21 2.59
N ASN A 49 -5.99 -13.48 3.68
CA ASN A 49 -7.05 -13.05 4.61
C ASN A 49 -7.26 -11.54 4.65
N MET A 50 -6.26 -10.70 4.35
CA MET A 50 -6.39 -9.25 4.41
C MET A 50 -6.58 -8.60 3.03
N LEU A 51 -5.76 -8.97 2.04
CA LEU A 51 -5.85 -8.34 0.71
C LEU A 51 -7.22 -8.47 0.01
N PRO A 52 -8.07 -9.48 0.28
CA PRO A 52 -9.45 -9.48 -0.23
C PRO A 52 -10.31 -8.33 0.28
N PHE A 53 -10.03 -7.82 1.48
CA PHE A 53 -10.77 -6.71 2.09
C PHE A 53 -10.12 -5.35 1.80
N TYR A 54 -8.78 -5.32 1.72
CA TYR A 54 -8.01 -4.11 1.42
C TYR A 54 -7.62 -4.10 -0.05
N GLN A 55 -8.47 -3.50 -0.88
CA GLN A 55 -8.25 -3.42 -2.32
C GLN A 55 -6.94 -2.71 -2.64
N LEU A 56 -6.09 -3.36 -3.44
CA LEU A 56 -4.83 -2.81 -3.88
C LEU A 56 -4.99 -1.99 -5.15
N GLY A 57 -4.17 -0.95 -5.27
CA GLY A 57 -4.12 -0.07 -6.44
C GLY A 57 -4.66 1.32 -6.13
N ASP A 58 -4.97 2.07 -7.19
CA ASP A 58 -5.46 3.43 -7.05
C ASP A 58 -6.99 3.42 -6.95
N ILE A 59 -7.51 3.71 -5.75
CA ILE A 59 -8.96 3.81 -5.50
C ILE A 59 -9.53 5.08 -6.15
N LYS A 60 -8.78 6.19 -6.11
CA LYS A 60 -9.14 7.45 -6.77
C LYS A 60 -7.88 8.18 -7.22
N ASP A 61 -7.84 8.53 -8.49
CA ASP A 61 -6.70 9.23 -9.09
C ASP A 61 -7.17 10.17 -10.22
N LEU A 62 -7.12 11.47 -9.96
CA LEU A 62 -7.54 12.50 -10.92
C LEU A 62 -6.46 12.86 -11.94
N THR A 63 -5.25 12.29 -11.81
CA THR A 63 -4.13 12.53 -12.73
C THR A 63 -4.07 11.53 -13.87
N LYS A 64 -4.80 10.42 -13.76
CA LYS A 64 -4.94 9.43 -14.83
C LYS A 64 -6.14 9.81 -15.70
N LYS A 65 -5.93 9.85 -17.01
CA LYS A 65 -7.01 9.91 -17.99
C LYS A 65 -7.68 8.55 -18.12
#